data_AF-A0A534IBM5-F1
#
_entry.id   AF-A0A534IBM5-F1
#
_cell.length_a   1.000
_cell.length_b   1.000
_cell.length_c   1.000
_cell.angle_alpha   90.00
_cell.angle_beta   90.00
_cell.angle_gamma   90.00
#
_symmetry.space_group_name_H-M   'P 1'
#
loop_
_entity.id
_entity.type
_entity.pdbx_description
1 polymer ?
#
loop_
_entity_poly.entity_id
_entity_poly.type
_entity_poly.pdbx_seq_one_letter_code
_entity_poly.pdbx_strand_id
1 'polypeptide(L)'
;MAPPGMRLFGVRSIRFRFVWACLVAACSPFLERESPGVFYDVQLAASAPSTLCLEFASDVAAHTGLELTWHGPLQRPDQCAALLKDRADAPKREVWITMDAERSLLFVDVRQFGPSGPEKPSRKTKELAKQLAQLIHDRFPAAKVTQGNRLSGLLAP
;
A
#
# COMPACT_ATOMS: atom_id res chain seq x y z
N MET A 1 77.36 -36.26 13.40
CA MET A 1 77.39 -34.80 13.63
C MET A 1 76.07 -34.23 13.15
N ALA A 2 75.32 -33.59 14.06
CA ALA A 2 73.96 -33.13 13.87
C ALA A 2 73.89 -31.74 13.17
N PRO A 3 72.81 -31.44 12.44
CA PRO A 3 72.53 -30.09 11.96
C PRO A 3 71.86 -29.23 13.05
N PRO A 4 71.87 -27.89 12.90
CA PRO A 4 71.58 -26.96 13.99
C PRO A 4 70.10 -26.51 14.04
N GLY A 5 69.66 -26.14 15.25
CA GLY A 5 68.77 -24.98 15.44
C GLY A 5 67.29 -25.25 15.68
N MET A 6 66.93 -25.63 16.91
CA MET A 6 65.60 -25.34 17.46
C MET A 6 65.57 -23.90 17.99
N ARG A 7 64.63 -23.08 17.49
CA ARG A 7 64.09 -21.93 18.22
C ARG A 7 62.57 -22.02 18.24
N LEU A 8 62.04 -22.05 19.46
CA LEU A 8 60.62 -21.94 19.81
C LEU A 8 60.06 -20.55 19.48
N PHE A 9 58.73 -20.50 19.50
CA PHE A 9 57.82 -19.35 19.51
C PHE A 9 57.12 -19.01 18.18
N GLY A 10 55.80 -19.16 18.22
CA GLY A 10 54.91 -18.59 17.23
C GLY A 10 53.51 -19.16 17.31
N VAL A 11 52.83 -19.04 18.45
CA VAL A 11 51.38 -19.23 18.54
C VAL A 11 50.74 -18.21 17.60
N ARG A 12 50.41 -18.63 16.38
CA ARG A 12 49.65 -17.81 15.43
C ARG A 12 48.19 -17.88 15.84
N SER A 13 47.75 -16.81 16.49
CA SER A 13 46.36 -16.48 16.74
C SER A 13 45.55 -16.55 15.43
N ILE A 14 44.66 -17.54 15.35
CA ILE A 14 43.64 -17.60 14.31
C ILE A 14 42.70 -16.42 14.58
N ARG A 15 42.79 -15.40 13.73
CA ARG A 15 41.88 -14.25 13.76
C ARG A 15 40.46 -14.74 13.46
N PHE A 16 39.66 -14.95 14.50
CA PHE A 16 38.21 -15.03 14.44
C PHE A 16 37.65 -13.67 13.96
N ARG A 17 37.70 -13.39 12.66
CA ARG A 17 37.08 -12.22 12.03
C ARG A 17 35.99 -12.58 11.01
N PHE A 18 35.50 -13.82 11.03
CA PHE A 18 34.47 -14.27 10.08
C PHE A 18 33.12 -14.63 10.69
N VAL A 19 32.99 -14.72 12.02
CA VAL A 19 31.72 -15.12 12.65
C VAL A 19 30.78 -13.93 12.93
N TRP A 20 31.29 -12.70 12.89
CA TRP A 20 30.49 -11.48 13.14
C TRP A 20 29.89 -10.84 11.88
N ALA A 21 30.02 -11.46 10.70
CA ALA A 21 29.38 -10.97 9.48
C ALA A 21 28.00 -11.59 9.24
N CYS A 22 27.71 -12.77 9.81
CA CYS A 22 26.42 -13.45 9.61
C CYS A 22 25.35 -13.06 10.64
N LEU A 23 25.73 -12.50 11.79
CA LEU A 23 24.77 -12.10 12.84
C LEU A 23 24.17 -10.70 12.63
N VAL A 24 24.76 -9.87 11.75
CA VAL A 24 24.20 -8.56 11.38
C VAL A 24 23.26 -8.66 10.17
N ALA A 25 23.30 -9.78 9.44
CA ALA A 25 22.43 -10.01 8.27
C ALA A 25 21.02 -10.51 8.63
N ALA A 26 20.70 -10.70 9.91
CA ALA A 26 19.37 -11.12 10.37
C ALA A 26 18.45 -9.95 10.78
N CYS A 27 18.93 -8.71 10.69
CA CYS A 27 18.09 -7.52 10.78
C CYS A 27 17.84 -7.01 9.37
N SER A 28 16.98 -7.70 8.61
CA SER A 28 16.46 -7.18 7.34
C SER A 28 15.88 -5.80 7.61
N PRO A 29 16.40 -4.71 7.00
CA PRO A 29 15.70 -3.44 7.08
C PRO A 29 14.38 -3.67 6.34
N PHE A 30 13.28 -3.56 7.07
CA PHE A 30 11.96 -3.40 6.49
C PHE A 30 12.05 -2.15 5.61
N LEU A 31 12.33 -2.33 4.32
CA LEU A 31 12.40 -1.26 3.36
C LEU A 31 10.96 -0.90 3.05
N GLU A 32 10.40 -0.01 3.87
CA GLU A 32 9.14 0.67 3.55
C GLU A 32 9.33 1.36 2.21
N ARG A 33 8.63 0.86 1.20
CA ARG A 33 8.61 1.46 -0.13
C ARG A 33 7.25 2.10 -0.33
N GLU A 34 7.22 3.33 -0.83
CA GLU A 34 5.96 3.96 -1.21
C GLU A 34 5.21 3.06 -2.23
N SER A 35 3.97 2.76 -1.90
CA SER A 35 3.04 2.01 -2.73
C SER A 35 2.69 2.85 -3.96
N PRO A 36 2.81 2.32 -5.19
CA PRO A 36 2.42 3.09 -6.36
C PRO A 36 0.90 3.22 -6.44
N GLY A 37 0.41 4.46 -6.54
CA GLY A 37 -1.01 4.77 -6.62
C GLY A 37 -1.29 6.26 -6.49
N VAL A 38 -2.58 6.61 -6.49
CA VAL A 38 -3.07 7.91 -6.06
C VAL A 38 -4.05 7.68 -4.92
N PHE A 39 -3.84 8.36 -3.80
CA PHE A 39 -4.54 8.06 -2.55
C PHE A 39 -5.17 9.33 -2.00
N TYR A 40 -6.45 9.27 -1.67
CA TYR A 40 -7.19 10.35 -1.04
C TYR A 40 -7.69 9.92 0.33
N ASP A 41 -7.45 10.79 1.30
CA ASP A 41 -7.99 10.70 2.65
C ASP A 41 -9.04 11.78 2.79
N VAL A 42 -10.29 11.38 3.03
CA VAL A 42 -11.45 12.27 3.09
C VAL A 42 -11.96 12.25 4.52
N GLN A 43 -11.69 13.33 5.26
CA GLN A 43 -12.26 13.54 6.59
C GLN A 43 -13.63 14.17 6.44
N LEU A 44 -14.66 13.39 6.73
CA LEU A 44 -16.06 13.80 6.67
C LEU A 44 -16.37 14.76 7.83
N ALA A 45 -17.24 15.73 7.57
CA ALA A 45 -17.64 16.74 8.56
C ALA A 45 -18.65 16.22 9.60
N ALA A 46 -19.29 15.09 9.32
CA ALA A 46 -20.27 14.44 10.18
C ALA A 46 -20.06 12.92 10.14
N SER A 47 -20.69 12.21 11.08
CA SER A 47 -20.71 10.75 11.09
C SER A 47 -21.31 10.21 9.79
N ALA A 48 -20.65 9.19 9.24
CA ALA A 48 -21.12 8.53 8.03
C ALA A 48 -22.18 7.47 8.36
N PRO A 49 -23.32 7.42 7.66
CA PRO A 49 -24.23 6.29 7.76
C PRO A 49 -23.56 5.03 7.22
N SER A 50 -23.98 3.87 7.71
CA SER A 50 -23.43 2.56 7.29
C SER A 50 -23.59 2.28 5.79
N THR A 51 -24.52 2.96 5.11
CA THR A 51 -24.77 2.83 3.66
C THR A 51 -23.83 3.67 2.80
N LEU A 52 -23.16 4.69 3.36
CA LEU A 52 -22.39 5.68 2.61
C LEU A 52 -21.31 5.06 1.72
N CYS A 53 -20.70 3.98 2.21
CA CYS A 53 -19.69 3.22 1.51
C CYS A 53 -20.16 2.64 0.18
N LEU A 54 -21.28 1.92 0.21
CA LEU A 54 -21.87 1.30 -0.96
C LEU A 54 -22.46 2.34 -1.91
N GLU A 55 -23.09 3.37 -1.37
CA GLU A 55 -23.61 4.49 -2.15
C GLU A 55 -22.49 5.17 -2.94
N PHE A 56 -21.42 5.57 -2.25
CA PHE A 56 -20.29 6.21 -2.90
C PHE A 56 -19.58 5.29 -3.89
N ALA A 57 -19.43 3.99 -3.58
CA ALA A 57 -18.90 3.02 -4.53
C ALA A 57 -19.78 2.88 -5.78
N SER A 58 -21.10 2.90 -5.62
CA SER A 58 -22.05 2.86 -6.74
C SER A 58 -21.96 4.12 -7.61
N ASP A 59 -21.81 5.29 -6.97
CA ASP A 59 -21.56 6.55 -7.68
C ASP A 59 -20.25 6.47 -8.48
N VAL A 60 -19.18 5.96 -7.87
CA VAL A 60 -17.89 5.76 -8.57
C VAL A 60 -18.06 4.84 -9.78
N ALA A 61 -18.77 3.72 -9.64
CA ALA A 61 -19.03 2.79 -10.75
C ALA A 61 -19.75 3.52 -11.91
N ALA A 62 -20.79 4.30 -11.58
CA ALA A 62 -21.58 5.03 -12.56
C ALA A 62 -20.78 6.11 -13.32
N HIS A 63 -19.83 6.77 -12.65
CA HIS A 63 -19.07 7.89 -13.23
C HIS A 63 -17.78 7.47 -13.95
N THR A 64 -17.22 6.30 -13.61
CA THR A 64 -15.89 5.88 -14.10
C THR A 64 -15.93 4.73 -15.09
N GLY A 65 -17.06 4.03 -15.21
CA GLY A 65 -17.19 2.83 -16.02
C GLY A 65 -16.45 1.62 -15.45
N LEU A 66 -15.91 1.72 -14.22
CA LEU A 66 -15.44 0.58 -13.44
C LEU A 66 -16.62 -0.22 -12.91
N GLU A 67 -16.42 -1.51 -12.72
CA GLU A 67 -17.41 -2.41 -12.14
C GLU A 67 -17.15 -2.59 -10.64
N LEU A 68 -18.22 -2.47 -9.84
CA LEU A 68 -18.18 -2.84 -8.44
C LEU A 68 -18.11 -4.36 -8.31
N THR A 69 -16.92 -4.88 -7.99
CA THR A 69 -16.65 -6.32 -7.91
C THR A 69 -16.89 -6.90 -6.52
N TRP A 70 -16.73 -6.10 -5.48
CA TRP A 70 -16.92 -6.53 -4.10
C TRP A 70 -17.27 -5.36 -3.19
N HIS A 71 -18.11 -5.62 -2.20
CA HIS A 71 -18.40 -4.72 -1.08
C HIS A 71 -18.70 -5.56 0.16
N GLY A 72 -18.20 -5.13 1.31
CA GLY A 72 -18.50 -5.79 2.58
C GLY A 72 -17.90 -5.09 3.79
N PRO A 73 -18.26 -5.56 5.00
CA PRO A 73 -17.64 -5.08 6.23
C PRO A 73 -16.15 -5.48 6.27
N LEU A 74 -15.34 -4.69 6.99
CA LEU A 74 -13.97 -5.08 7.34
C LEU A 74 -13.94 -5.77 8.72
N GLN A 75 -12.80 -5.73 9.42
CA GLN A 75 -12.63 -6.36 10.73
C GLN A 75 -13.62 -5.85 11.79
N ARG A 76 -14.11 -4.61 11.63
CA ARG A 76 -15.06 -3.97 12.55
C ARG A 76 -16.37 -3.64 11.83
N PRO A 77 -17.53 -3.70 12.52
CA PRO A 77 -18.84 -3.49 11.90
C PRO A 77 -19.10 -2.05 11.46
N ASP A 78 -18.38 -1.08 12.03
CA ASP A 78 -18.37 0.34 11.64
C ASP A 78 -17.46 0.62 10.43
N GLN A 79 -16.75 -0.39 9.96
CA GLN A 79 -15.88 -0.30 8.79
C GLN A 79 -16.44 -1.08 7.62
N CYS A 80 -16.26 -0.54 6.44
CA CYS A 80 -16.57 -1.21 5.19
C CYS A 80 -15.42 -1.04 4.21
N ALA A 81 -15.42 -1.87 3.19
CA ALA A 81 -14.69 -1.59 1.99
C ALA A 81 -15.50 -1.97 0.74
N ALA A 82 -15.17 -1.32 -0.35
CA ALA A 82 -15.67 -1.61 -1.68
C ALA A 82 -14.50 -1.60 -2.67
N LEU A 83 -14.58 -2.49 -3.66
CA LEU A 83 -13.55 -2.69 -4.67
C LEU A 83 -14.16 -2.59 -6.06
N LEU A 84 -13.68 -1.61 -6.82
CA LEU A 84 -14.04 -1.41 -8.21
C LEU A 84 -12.87 -1.74 -9.12
N LYS A 85 -13.15 -2.42 -10.24
CA LYS A 85 -12.13 -2.84 -11.22
C LYS A 85 -12.58 -2.62 -12.65
N ASP A 86 -11.62 -2.63 -13.57
CA ASP A 86 -11.91 -2.69 -15.01
C ASP A 86 -12.69 -3.96 -15.36
N ARG A 87 -13.68 -3.86 -16.28
CA ARG A 87 -14.48 -4.99 -16.80
C ARG A 87 -13.72 -6.07 -17.60
N ALA A 88 -12.41 -5.93 -17.77
CA ALA A 88 -11.61 -6.81 -18.63
C ALA A 88 -10.97 -7.97 -17.85
N ASP A 89 -10.67 -9.08 -18.54
CA ASP A 89 -10.08 -10.31 -17.98
C ASP A 89 -8.73 -10.13 -17.25
N ALA A 90 -8.10 -8.96 -17.38
CA ALA A 90 -6.97 -8.54 -16.56
C ALA A 90 -7.19 -7.08 -16.13
N PRO A 91 -7.73 -6.83 -14.92
CA PRO A 91 -7.98 -5.47 -14.48
C PRO A 91 -6.65 -4.74 -14.29
N LYS A 92 -6.44 -3.68 -15.08
CA LYS A 92 -5.26 -2.82 -14.94
C LYS A 92 -5.45 -1.81 -13.83
N ARG A 93 -6.68 -1.48 -13.47
CA ARG A 93 -6.99 -0.46 -12.47
C ARG A 93 -7.91 -1.01 -11.41
N GLU A 94 -7.61 -0.64 -10.17
CA GLU A 94 -8.45 -0.90 -9.02
C GLU A 94 -8.71 0.41 -8.28
N VAL A 95 -9.94 0.59 -7.81
CA VAL A 95 -10.29 1.64 -6.86
C VAL A 95 -10.80 0.95 -5.61
N TRP A 96 -10.03 1.09 -4.53
CA TRP A 96 -10.39 0.67 -3.20
C TRP A 96 -11.02 1.84 -2.46
N ILE A 97 -12.21 1.63 -1.93
CA ILE A 97 -12.91 2.59 -1.09
C ILE A 97 -13.02 1.93 0.28
N THR A 98 -12.45 2.55 1.31
CA THR A 98 -12.52 2.06 2.68
C THR A 98 -13.09 3.14 3.57
N MET A 99 -14.09 2.81 4.37
CA MET A 99 -14.67 3.76 5.32
C MET A 99 -14.44 3.28 6.75
N ASP A 100 -14.18 4.24 7.63
CA ASP A 100 -14.20 4.09 9.07
C ASP A 100 -15.23 5.08 9.62
N ALA A 101 -16.44 4.59 9.94
CA ALA A 101 -17.54 5.43 10.36
C ALA A 101 -17.29 6.08 11.72
N GLU A 102 -16.65 5.36 12.66
CA GLU A 102 -16.28 5.87 13.98
C GLU A 102 -15.37 7.10 13.86
N ARG A 103 -14.39 7.05 12.95
CA ARG A 103 -13.45 8.17 12.72
C ARG A 103 -13.93 9.17 11.67
N SER A 104 -15.09 8.92 11.05
CA SER A 104 -15.62 9.71 9.94
C SER A 104 -14.60 9.89 8.80
N LEU A 105 -13.86 8.81 8.50
CA LEU A 105 -12.80 8.80 7.50
C LEU A 105 -13.19 7.90 6.33
N LEU A 106 -12.94 8.41 5.12
CA LEU A 106 -13.10 7.67 3.88
C LEU A 106 -11.76 7.71 3.12
N PHE A 107 -11.24 6.53 2.80
CA PHE A 107 -10.03 6.34 2.02
C PHE A 107 -10.41 5.93 0.60
N VAL A 108 -9.84 6.61 -0.40
CA VAL A 108 -10.02 6.29 -1.81
C VAL A 108 -8.65 6.05 -2.43
N ASP A 109 -8.37 4.79 -2.70
CA ASP A 109 -7.08 4.27 -3.15
C ASP A 109 -7.19 3.87 -4.63
N VAL A 110 -6.59 4.64 -5.53
CA VAL A 110 -6.55 4.36 -6.98
C VAL A 110 -5.22 3.71 -7.33
N ARG A 111 -5.26 2.46 -7.75
CA ARG A 111 -4.07 1.67 -8.05
C ARG A 111 -4.10 1.18 -9.49
N GLN A 112 -2.90 1.02 -10.05
CA GLN A 112 -2.69 0.37 -11.33
C GLN A 112 -1.87 -0.89 -11.12
N PHE A 113 -2.22 -1.97 -11.81
CA PHE A 113 -1.55 -3.26 -11.74
C PHE A 113 -1.04 -3.66 -13.12
N GLY A 114 0.23 -4.02 -13.16
CA GLY A 114 0.88 -4.71 -14.27
C GLY A 114 1.05 -6.21 -13.96
N PRO A 115 1.69 -6.97 -14.87
CA PRO A 115 1.89 -8.41 -14.69
C PRO A 115 2.68 -8.80 -13.43
N SER A 116 3.52 -7.89 -12.93
CA SER A 116 4.36 -8.09 -11.74
C SER A 116 3.78 -7.46 -10.46
N GLY A 117 2.53 -6.97 -10.49
CA GLY A 117 1.87 -6.33 -9.35
C GLY A 117 1.68 -4.82 -9.51
N PRO A 118 1.54 -4.07 -8.39
CA PRO A 118 1.28 -2.64 -8.41
C PRO A 118 2.35 -1.87 -9.20
N GLU A 119 1.93 -0.98 -10.08
CA GLU A 119 2.80 -0.17 -10.93
C GLU A 119 2.45 1.32 -10.87
N LYS A 120 3.41 2.15 -11.29
CA LYS A 120 3.24 3.61 -11.27
C LYS A 120 2.01 4.00 -12.12
N PRO A 121 1.10 4.86 -11.62
CA PRO A 121 -0.09 5.26 -12.34
C PRO A 121 0.23 5.87 -13.72
N SER A 122 -0.37 5.31 -14.76
CA SER A 122 -0.36 5.85 -16.12
C SER A 122 -1.12 7.18 -16.20
N ARG A 123 -1.00 7.89 -17.33
CA ARG A 123 -1.79 9.11 -17.57
C ARG A 123 -3.29 8.86 -17.40
N LYS A 124 -3.81 7.76 -17.93
CA LYS A 124 -5.25 7.42 -17.82
C LYS A 124 -5.68 7.21 -16.36
N THR A 125 -4.85 6.53 -15.56
CA THR A 125 -5.14 6.32 -14.13
C THR A 125 -5.07 7.61 -13.32
N LYS A 126 -4.16 8.53 -13.68
CA LYS A 126 -4.14 9.87 -13.08
C LYS A 126 -5.37 10.70 -13.44
N GLU A 127 -5.85 10.61 -14.69
CA GLU A 127 -7.10 11.29 -15.08
C GLU A 127 -8.31 10.69 -14.35
N LEU A 128 -8.38 9.36 -14.20
CA LEU A 128 -9.38 8.71 -13.34
C LEU A 128 -9.31 9.24 -11.90
N ALA A 129 -8.12 9.35 -11.32
CA ALA A 129 -7.95 9.88 -9.98
C ALA A 129 -8.43 11.34 -9.86
N LYS A 130 -8.22 12.18 -10.87
CA LYS A 130 -8.78 13.54 -10.92
C LYS A 130 -10.30 13.55 -11.00
N GLN A 131 -10.90 12.66 -11.81
CA GLN A 131 -12.36 12.52 -11.87
C GLN A 131 -12.92 12.12 -10.50
N LEU A 132 -12.25 11.21 -9.80
CA LEU A 132 -12.62 10.82 -8.44
C LEU A 132 -12.45 11.96 -7.45
N ALA A 133 -11.38 12.76 -7.54
CA ALA A 133 -11.21 13.93 -6.69
C ALA A 133 -12.36 14.94 -6.88
N GLN A 134 -12.81 15.15 -8.11
CA GLN A 134 -13.99 15.99 -8.38
C GLN A 134 -15.25 15.38 -7.78
N LEU A 135 -15.50 14.08 -7.99
CA LEU A 135 -16.66 13.39 -7.42
C LEU A 135 -16.68 13.44 -5.89
N ILE A 136 -15.51 13.29 -5.24
CA ILE A 136 -15.36 13.44 -3.79
C ILE A 136 -15.76 14.86 -3.36
N HIS A 137 -15.29 15.88 -4.07
CA HIS A 137 -15.62 17.27 -3.76
C HIS A 137 -17.12 17.56 -3.91
N ASP A 138 -17.73 17.06 -4.98
CA ASP A 138 -19.16 17.26 -5.26
C ASP A 138 -20.03 16.52 -4.24
N ARG A 139 -19.64 15.30 -3.84
CA ARG A 139 -20.39 14.48 -2.87
C ARG A 139 -20.18 14.93 -1.42
N PHE A 140 -18.99 15.41 -1.10
CA PHE A 140 -18.57 15.78 0.24
C PHE A 140 -17.97 17.20 0.28
N PRO A 141 -18.75 18.24 -0.04
CA PRO A 141 -18.23 19.61 -0.19
C PRO A 141 -17.66 20.21 1.10
N ALA A 142 -18.13 19.73 2.26
CA ALA A 142 -17.63 20.15 3.57
C ALA A 142 -16.47 19.28 4.11
N ALA A 143 -16.09 18.22 3.39
CA ALA A 143 -15.03 17.33 3.85
C ALA A 143 -13.64 17.93 3.61
N LYS A 144 -12.70 17.61 4.51
CA LYS A 144 -11.29 17.91 4.28
C LYS A 144 -10.66 16.76 3.50
N VAL A 145 -10.26 17.04 2.26
CA VAL A 145 -9.61 16.07 1.38
C VAL A 145 -8.10 16.28 1.39
N THR A 146 -7.35 15.21 1.65
CA THR A 146 -5.89 15.22 1.62
C THR A 146 -5.41 14.15 0.64
N GLN A 147 -4.49 14.50 -0.26
CA GLN A 147 -3.82 13.52 -1.10
C GLN A 147 -2.55 13.04 -0.39
N GLY A 148 -2.40 11.72 -0.24
CA GLY A 148 -1.30 11.12 0.53
C GLY A 148 -0.54 10.03 -0.23
N ASN A 149 0.41 9.41 0.47
CA ASN A 149 1.14 8.23 0.04
C ASN A 149 0.74 7.04 0.93
N ARG A 150 0.74 5.83 0.38
CA ARG A 150 0.65 4.58 1.17
C ARG A 150 2.01 3.92 1.19
N LEU A 151 2.34 3.23 2.27
CA LEU A 151 3.55 2.41 2.33
C LEU A 151 3.20 0.96 1.95
N SER A 152 4.09 0.31 1.24
CA SER A 152 4.07 -1.12 0.95
C SER A 152 5.31 -1.75 1.58
N GLY A 153 5.09 -2.73 2.44
CA GLY A 153 6.15 -3.59 2.97
C GLY A 153 6.16 -4.91 2.21
N LEU A 154 7.32 -5.29 1.68
CA LEU A 154 7.61 -6.69 1.33
C LEU A 154 8.34 -7.29 2.52
N LEU A 155 7.83 -8.40 3.05
CA LEU A 155 8.69 -9.33 3.81
C LEU A 155 9.75 -9.80 2.81
N ALA A 156 11.00 -9.41 3.02
CA ALA A 156 12.12 -9.94 2.24
C ALA A 156 12.24 -11.46 2.49
N PRO A 157 12.56 -12.27 1.45
CA PRO A 157 12.74 -13.72 1.58
C PRO A 157 13.96 -14.10 2.43
#